data_AF-A0A3B9A8H1-F1
#
_entry.id   AF-A0A3B9A8H1-F1
#
_cell.length_a   1.000
_cell.length_b   1.000
_cell.length_c   1.000
_cell.angle_alpha   90.00
_cell.angle_beta   90.00
_cell.angle_gamma   90.00
#
_symmetry.space_group_name_H-M   'P 1'
#
loop_
_entity.id
_entity.type
_entity.pdbx_description
1 polymer ?
#
loop_
_entity_poly.entity_id
_entity_poly.type
_entity_poly.pdbx_seq_one_letter_code
_entity_poly.pdbx_strand_id
1 'polypeptide(L)'
;GDGALQRLVIPRPGTISPWSSKATDIIHNVGLSGVRRIERGIVYYLSSDTSLTESELVLAAACLHDRMVETVLDSYEQAERLFATYEPKPLSLVDVLNGGRNALVLANVELGLA
;
A
#
# COMPACT_ATOMS: atom_id res chain seq x y z
N GLY A 1 -26.60 -14.45 -13.39
CA GLY A 1 -25.54 -15.38 -12.94
C GLY A 1 -24.94 -14.73 -11.73
N ASP A 2 -24.91 -15.44 -10.60
CA ASP A 2 -24.45 -14.91 -9.32
C ASP A 2 -23.13 -14.15 -9.49
N GLY A 3 -23.09 -12.93 -8.96
CA GLY A 3 -21.94 -12.05 -9.07
C GLY A 3 -20.73 -12.72 -8.44
N ALA A 4 -19.77 -13.14 -9.27
CA ALA A 4 -18.54 -13.75 -8.80
C ALA A 4 -17.86 -12.85 -7.76
N LEU A 5 -17.47 -13.43 -6.63
CA LEU A 5 -16.87 -12.69 -5.54
C LEU A 5 -15.48 -12.19 -5.96
N GLN A 6 -15.28 -10.87 -5.96
CA GLN A 6 -14.01 -10.28 -6.39
C GLN A 6 -13.06 -9.97 -5.24
N ARG A 7 -11.76 -10.07 -5.49
CA ARG A 7 -10.67 -9.62 -4.62
C ARG A 7 -9.65 -8.85 -5.46
N LEU A 8 -9.45 -7.57 -5.16
CA LEU A 8 -8.51 -6.71 -5.85
C LEU A 8 -7.18 -6.67 -5.09
N VAL A 9 -6.13 -7.21 -5.68
CA VAL A 9 -4.77 -7.18 -5.15
C VAL A 9 -4.03 -5.99 -5.77
N ILE A 10 -3.46 -5.13 -4.94
CA ILE A 10 -2.71 -3.94 -5.35
C ILE A 10 -1.42 -3.81 -4.53
N PRO A 11 -0.45 -2.99 -4.97
CA PRO A 11 0.68 -2.60 -4.13
C PRO A 11 0.21 -1.97 -2.81
N ARG A 12 1.01 -2.15 -1.76
CA ARG A 12 0.73 -1.56 -0.46
C ARG A 12 0.66 -0.02 -0.56
N PRO A 13 -0.39 0.63 -0.03
CA PRO A 13 -0.50 2.10 -0.01
C PRO A 13 0.71 2.72 0.68
N GLY A 14 1.16 3.85 0.15
CA GLY A 14 2.42 4.48 0.56
C GLY A 14 3.67 3.91 -0.14
N THR A 15 3.51 2.95 -1.06
CA THR A 15 4.58 2.48 -1.95
C THR A 15 4.26 2.81 -3.42
N ILE A 16 5.30 2.85 -4.26
CA ILE A 16 5.17 3.00 -5.72
C ILE A 16 5.83 1.76 -6.33
N SER A 17 5.07 1.02 -7.14
CA SER A 17 5.60 -0.21 -7.75
C SER A 17 6.64 0.12 -8.84
N PRO A 18 7.63 -0.76 -9.10
CA PRO A 18 8.53 -0.59 -10.24
C PRO A 18 7.80 -0.55 -11.60
N TRP A 19 6.64 -1.22 -11.68
CA TRP A 19 5.76 -1.15 -12.84
C TRP A 19 5.18 0.26 -13.01
N SER A 20 4.71 0.87 -11.92
CA SER A 20 4.15 2.23 -11.91
C SER A 20 5.13 3.26 -12.47
N SER A 21 6.39 3.23 -12.04
CA SER A 21 7.40 4.16 -12.55
C SER A 21 7.59 4.00 -14.06
N LYS A 22 7.85 2.78 -14.55
CA LYS A 22 8.10 2.54 -15.98
C LYS A 22 6.87 2.83 -16.85
N ALA A 23 5.68 2.47 -16.38
CA ALA A 23 4.44 2.71 -17.11
C ALA A 23 4.14 4.21 -17.20
N THR A 24 4.37 4.96 -16.12
CA THR A 24 4.22 6.42 -16.11
C THR A 24 5.22 7.08 -17.08
N ASP A 25 6.48 6.64 -17.08
CA ASP A 25 7.51 7.14 -18.01
C ASP A 25 7.12 6.90 -19.48
N ILE A 26 6.61 5.71 -19.81
CA ILE A 26 6.13 5.38 -21.17
C ILE A 26 4.99 6.31 -21.57
N ILE A 27 4.02 6.54 -20.67
CA ILE A 27 2.88 7.43 -20.91
C ILE A 27 3.34 8.87 -21.16
N HIS A 28 4.33 9.36 -20.42
CA HIS A 28 4.92 10.68 -20.66
C HIS A 28 5.65 10.74 -22.00
N ASN A 29 6.39 9.70 -22.37
CA ASN A 29 7.14 9.64 -23.62
C ASN A 29 6.24 9.64 -24.87
N VAL A 30 4.98 9.19 -24.76
CA VAL A 30 3.99 9.26 -25.84
C VAL A 30 3.14 10.55 -25.81
N GLY A 31 3.52 11.53 -24.99
CA GLY A 31 2.93 12.87 -24.96
C GLY A 31 1.73 13.05 -24.04
N LEU A 32 1.38 12.06 -23.21
CA LEU A 32 0.26 12.12 -22.27
C LEU A 32 0.70 12.69 -20.91
N SER A 33 1.17 13.94 -20.90
CA SER A 33 1.72 14.62 -19.72
C SER A 33 0.71 14.88 -18.58
N GLY A 34 -0.60 14.78 -18.86
CA GLY A 34 -1.66 14.93 -17.84
C GLY A 34 -1.73 13.77 -16.84
N VAL A 35 -1.14 12.61 -17.14
CA VAL A 35 -1.13 11.46 -16.23
C VAL A 35 -0.03 11.65 -15.19
N ARG A 36 -0.39 11.88 -13.93
CA ARG A 36 0.61 12.03 -12.85
C ARG A 36 1.25 10.70 -12.45
N ARG A 37 0.45 9.64 -12.39
CA ARG A 37 0.89 8.29 -12.00
C ARG A 37 -0.13 7.27 -12.47
N ILE A 38 0.35 6.13 -12.94
CA ILE A 38 -0.48 4.94 -13.19
C ILE A 38 -0.04 3.81 -12.28
N GLU A 39 -0.97 2.98 -11.82
CA GLU A 39 -0.67 1.79 -11.02
C GLU A 39 -1.39 0.58 -11.60
N ARG A 40 -0.91 -0.61 -11.28
CA ARG A 40 -1.53 -1.88 -11.70
C ARG A 40 -1.96 -2.69 -10.49
N GLY A 41 -3.16 -3.26 -10.57
CA GLY A 41 -3.66 -4.28 -9.67
C GLY A 41 -4.08 -5.54 -10.42
N ILE A 42 -4.37 -6.61 -9.68
CA ILE A 42 -4.90 -7.88 -10.19
C ILE A 42 -6.24 -8.13 -9.52
N VAL A 43 -7.26 -8.44 -10.32
CA VAL A 43 -8.60 -8.76 -9.81
C VAL A 43 -8.78 -10.27 -9.91
N TYR A 44 -8.95 -10.91 -8.77
CA TYR A 44 -9.30 -12.33 -8.70
C TYR A 44 -10.81 -12.48 -8.54
N TYR A 45 -11.42 -13.24 -9.42
CA TYR A 45 -12.81 -13.67 -9.31
C TYR A 45 -12.84 -15.06 -8.69
N LEU A 46 -13.39 -15.16 -7.48
CA LEU A 46 -13.51 -16.39 -6.73
C LEU A 46 -14.86 -17.02 -7.02
N SER A 47 -14.83 -18.30 -7.39
CA SER A 47 -16.00 -19.14 -7.57
C SER A 47 -15.94 -20.28 -6.57
N SER A 48 -17.08 -20.58 -5.94
CA SER A 48 -17.23 -21.67 -4.99
C SER A 48 -18.64 -22.24 -5.13
N ASP A 49 -18.79 -23.55 -4.95
CA ASP A 49 -20.10 -24.23 -4.98
C ASP A 49 -20.96 -23.83 -3.77
N THR A 50 -20.33 -23.29 -2.73
CA THR A 50 -20.98 -22.77 -1.52
C THR A 50 -20.52 -21.35 -1.22
N SER A 51 -21.37 -20.58 -0.51
CA SER A 51 -20.99 -19.26 -0.02
C SER A 51 -19.81 -19.36 0.94
N LEU A 52 -18.78 -18.54 0.69
CA LEU A 52 -17.59 -18.46 1.54
C LEU A 52 -17.87 -17.60 2.78
N THR A 53 -17.42 -18.06 3.93
CA THR A 53 -17.42 -17.30 5.20
C THR A 53 -16.32 -16.24 5.21
N GLU A 54 -16.43 -15.25 6.08
CA GLU A 54 -15.41 -14.20 6.22
C GLU A 54 -14.01 -14.76 6.54
N SER A 55 -13.93 -15.78 7.40
CA SER A 55 -12.67 -16.46 7.72
C SER A 55 -12.04 -17.14 6.51
N GLU A 56 -12.84 -17.80 5.67
CA GLU A 56 -12.35 -18.42 4.43
C GLU A 56 -11.87 -17.37 3.42
N LEU A 57 -12.50 -16.20 3.40
CA LEU A 57 -12.09 -15.09 2.55
C LEU A 57 -10.77 -14.46 3.00
N VAL A 58 -10.52 -14.39 4.31
CA VAL A 58 -9.22 -13.99 4.85
C VAL A 58 -8.13 -14.99 4.45
N LEU A 59 -8.42 -16.29 4.53
CA LEU A 59 -7.49 -17.33 4.09
C LEU A 59 -7.22 -17.28 2.59
N ALA A 60 -8.27 -17.11 1.77
CA ALA A 60 -8.12 -16.94 0.34
C ALA A 60 -7.27 -15.71 0.02
N ALA A 61 -7.56 -14.55 0.65
CA ALA A 61 -6.78 -13.34 0.47
C ALA A 61 -5.29 -13.54 0.79
N ALA A 62 -4.96 -14.28 1.86
CA ALA A 62 -3.58 -14.58 2.24
C ALA A 62 -2.81 -15.39 1.18
N CYS A 63 -3.49 -16.19 0.36
CA CYS A 63 -2.89 -16.94 -0.75
C CYS A 63 -2.73 -16.12 -2.04
N LEU A 64 -3.46 -15.01 -2.18
CA LEU A 64 -3.53 -14.23 -3.43
C LEU A 64 -2.51 -13.08 -3.51
N HIS A 65 -1.83 -12.75 -2.41
CA HIS A 65 -0.93 -11.60 -2.35
C HIS A 65 0.33 -11.88 -1.52
N ASP A 66 1.38 -11.14 -1.78
CA ASP A 66 2.52 -11.06 -0.88
C ASP A 66 2.25 -10.02 0.22
N ARG A 67 2.10 -10.48 1.46
CA ARG A 67 1.83 -9.63 2.64
C ARG A 67 2.84 -8.50 2.83
N MET A 68 4.08 -8.65 2.37
CA MET A 68 5.13 -7.64 2.55
C MET A 68 4.97 -6.45 1.60
N VAL A 69 4.45 -6.67 0.40
CA VAL A 69 4.46 -5.67 -0.69
C VAL A 69 3.09 -5.33 -1.26
N GLU A 70 2.08 -6.17 -1.01
CA GLU A 70 0.74 -6.04 -1.56
C GLU A 70 -0.33 -5.99 -0.46
N THR A 71 -1.57 -5.74 -0.87
CA THR A 71 -2.74 -5.72 -0.02
C THR A 71 -3.97 -6.07 -0.85
N VAL A 72 -4.98 -6.66 -0.20
CA VAL A 72 -6.24 -7.06 -0.83
C VAL A 72 -7.33 -6.07 -0.48
N LEU A 73 -8.14 -5.70 -1.47
CA LEU A 73 -9.27 -4.81 -1.40
C LEU A 73 -10.55 -5.54 -1.84
N ASP A 74 -11.68 -5.10 -1.30
CA ASP A 74 -13.00 -5.64 -1.64
C ASP A 74 -13.67 -4.85 -2.77
N SER A 75 -13.18 -3.63 -3.05
CA SER A 75 -13.74 -2.76 -4.08
C SER A 75 -12.67 -1.90 -4.78
N TYR A 76 -13.01 -1.35 -5.94
CA TYR A 76 -12.11 -0.48 -6.71
C TYR A 76 -11.96 0.90 -6.11
N GLU A 77 -13.00 1.42 -5.44
CA GLU A 77 -13.00 2.73 -4.80
C GLU A 77 -11.93 2.79 -3.70
N GLN A 78 -11.71 1.68 -2.99
CA GLN A 78 -10.64 1.57 -2.00
C GLN A 78 -9.24 1.73 -2.62
N ALA A 79 -9.07 1.55 -3.94
CA ALA A 79 -7.78 1.70 -4.62
C ALA A 79 -7.33 3.16 -4.76
N GLU A 80 -8.23 4.14 -4.56
CA GLU A 80 -7.87 5.56 -4.56
C GLU A 80 -6.75 5.89 -3.55
N ARG A 81 -6.68 5.12 -2.45
CA ARG A 81 -5.64 5.25 -1.42
C ARG A 81 -4.22 5.04 -1.95
N LEU A 82 -4.06 4.38 -3.10
CA LEU A 82 -2.76 4.29 -3.79
C LEU A 82 -2.24 5.69 -4.12
N PHE A 83 -3.13 6.61 -4.51
CA PHE A 83 -2.79 7.95 -5.01
C PHE A 83 -2.91 9.04 -3.94
N ALA A 84 -3.09 8.65 -2.67
CA ALA A 84 -3.12 9.58 -1.56
C ALA A 84 -1.82 10.39 -1.50
N THR A 85 -1.96 11.71 -1.34
CA THR A 85 -0.84 12.62 -1.11
C THR A 85 -0.80 12.93 0.38
N TYR A 86 0.37 12.82 0.99
CA TYR A 86 0.57 13.11 2.41
C TYR A 86 1.44 14.35 2.56
N GLU A 87 1.10 15.18 3.53
CA GLU A 87 1.94 16.32 3.89
C GLU A 87 3.27 15.83 4.48
N PRO A 88 4.40 16.49 4.14
CA PRO A 88 5.69 16.19 4.74
C PRO A 88 5.63 16.22 6.27
N LYS A 89 6.15 15.17 6.93
CA LYS A 89 6.22 15.13 8.39
C LYS A 89 7.21 16.20 8.89
N PRO A 90 6.87 16.98 9.93
CA PRO A 90 7.79 17.97 10.48
C PRO A 90 9.04 17.32 11.07
N LEU A 91 10.14 18.09 11.07
CA LEU A 91 11.38 17.70 11.72
C LEU A 91 11.16 17.48 13.22
N SER A 92 11.61 16.34 13.74
CA SER A 92 11.66 16.07 15.17
C SER A 92 13.04 16.43 15.72
N LEU A 93 13.09 17.11 16.86
CA LEU A 93 14.33 17.48 17.55
C LEU A 93 14.47 16.66 18.83
N VAL A 94 15.70 16.27 19.17
CA VAL A 94 16.04 15.62 20.44
C VAL A 94 16.72 16.65 21.33
N ASP A 95 16.09 17.00 22.46
CA ASP A 95 16.59 18.05 23.37
C ASP A 95 17.74 17.55 24.26
N VAL A 96 18.92 17.50 23.68
CA VAL A 96 20.16 17.13 24.39
C VAL A 96 20.65 18.22 25.33
N LEU A 97 20.20 19.47 25.17
CA LEU A 97 20.64 20.60 25.98
C LEU A 97 20.03 20.53 27.39
N ASN A 98 18.72 20.26 27.49
CA ASN A 98 18.06 20.11 28.78
C ASN A 98 18.02 18.65 29.25
N GLY A 99 17.84 17.69 28.34
CA GLY A 99 17.68 16.28 28.67
C GLY A 99 18.99 15.48 28.74
N GLY A 100 20.11 16.07 28.31
CA GLY A 100 21.43 15.46 28.34
C GLY A 100 21.46 14.07 27.68
N ARG A 101 22.21 13.14 28.28
CA ARG A 101 22.30 11.75 27.80
C ARG A 101 20.93 11.05 27.76
N ASN A 102 20.03 11.34 28.70
CA ASN A 102 18.75 10.64 28.77
C ASN A 102 17.85 10.92 27.57
N ALA A 103 17.91 12.14 26.99
CA ALA A 103 17.20 12.45 25.75
C ALA A 103 17.64 11.54 24.59
N LEU A 104 18.95 11.23 24.51
CA LEU A 104 19.47 10.30 23.50
C LEU A 104 19.07 8.85 23.76
N VAL A 105 19.06 8.42 25.02
CA VAL A 105 18.64 7.05 25.38
C VAL A 105 17.16 6.83 25.03
N LEU A 106 16.29 7.81 25.28
CA LEU A 106 14.88 7.74 24.88
C LEU A 106 14.74 7.71 23.37
N ALA A 107 15.42 8.62 22.66
CA ALA A 107 15.40 8.65 21.19
C ALA A 107 15.91 7.34 20.57
N ASN A 108 16.92 6.69 21.17
CA ASN A 108 17.42 5.40 20.73
C ASN A 108 16.34 4.31 20.72
N VAL A 109 15.56 4.24 21.80
CA VAL A 109 14.47 3.26 21.94
C VAL A 109 13.30 3.61 21.03
N GLU A 110 12.88 4.88 20.98
CA GLU A 110 11.73 5.32 20.19
C GLU A 110 11.95 5.20 18.67
N LEU A 111 13.18 5.47 18.21
CA LEU A 111 13.54 5.44 16.79
C LEU A 111 14.20 4.12 16.36
N GLY A 112 14.52 3.23 17.31
CA GLY A 112 15.16 1.94 17.03
C GLY A 112 16.58 2.05 16.48
N LEU A 113 17.43 2.89 17.09
CA LEU A 113 18.78 3.20 16.61
C LEU A 113 19.88 2.19 17.01
N ALA A 114 19.48 1.02 17.53
CA ALA A 114 20.29 -0.05 18.16
C ALA A 114 20.70 0.26 19.62
#